data_AF-M4DKF9-F1
#
_entry.id   AF-M4DKF9-F1
#
_cell.length_a   1.000
_cell.length_b   1.000
_cell.length_c   1.000
_cell.angle_alpha   90.00
_cell.angle_beta   90.00
_cell.angle_gamma   90.00
#
_symmetry.space_group_name_H-M   'P 1'
#
loop_
_entity.id
_entity.type
_entity.pdbx_description
1 polymer ?
#
loop_
_entity_poly.entity_id
_entity_poly.type
_entity_poly.pdbx_seq_one_letter_code
_entity_poly.pdbx_strand_id
1 'polypeptide(L)'
;MADLKEGKPVSSSSSSPSSSLSLSTMQIDVEMWKIAEERAQEILNTIQPICVADRSRNEIFAYVQTLVRNRLGTEVFNFGSVPLKTYLPDGDIDLTVLTPQDKEEDFAKALLSILEAESGESNFHVTDVQYVPAQADQIFGRDHLFKRSIILIKAWCYYESRILGANTGLISTYALAVLVLHIINIGYPSLSGPLAVLFKFLDYYASFDWGKNCVTVHGPVLISSLPDMTQTENHEVVLNEKFVRECMESYSFSTKAVEANGRHFPVRYFNIVDPLKHSNNLGRSVTKGNVQRLKHAFTLGAKKLKDVLTLPRETMGWKLENFFGNSLERNGKGQRLDVDEPITAFGTGRSEVSELRGDCERYFQSLVYGKWFHGEPKLWIPQGQDTSSWDTVNGQENNFYWRNVNGAISLQNMGRSRGTGTFIPKMGQQSYTDRFGSQPRTVKSLPSGSQS
;
A
#
# COMPACT_ATOMS: atom_id res chain seq x y z
N MET A 1 62.24 -15.34 -46.33
CA MET A 1 62.21 -15.38 -44.86
C MET A 1 61.30 -14.26 -44.39
N ALA A 2 60.11 -14.63 -43.88
CA ALA A 2 59.08 -13.85 -43.15
C ALA A 2 58.86 -12.39 -43.59
N ASP A 3 57.90 -12.04 -44.45
CA ASP A 3 56.42 -12.01 -44.28
C ASP A 3 55.93 -11.27 -43.02
N LEU A 4 55.73 -9.96 -43.17
CA LEU A 4 54.96 -9.08 -42.29
C LEU A 4 53.62 -8.77 -42.99
N LYS A 5 52.51 -9.32 -42.47
CA LYS A 5 51.15 -8.91 -42.83
C LYS A 5 50.54 -8.10 -41.69
N GLU A 6 50.27 -6.83 -41.98
CA GLU A 6 49.33 -6.00 -41.23
C GLU A 6 47.91 -6.53 -41.45
N GLY A 7 47.21 -6.85 -40.36
CA GLY A 7 45.84 -7.34 -40.37
C GLY A 7 45.00 -6.63 -39.32
N LYS A 8 44.11 -5.77 -39.81
CA LYS A 8 42.85 -5.20 -39.29
C LYS A 8 42.48 -5.35 -37.80
N PRO A 9 41.89 -4.31 -37.18
CA PRO A 9 41.33 -4.40 -35.84
C PRO A 9 40.11 -5.33 -35.83
N VAL A 10 40.12 -6.27 -34.89
CA VAL A 10 39.05 -7.21 -34.61
C VAL A 10 37.85 -6.43 -34.08
N SER A 11 36.78 -6.38 -34.88
CA SER A 11 35.46 -5.96 -34.42
C SER A 11 34.98 -6.96 -33.38
N SER A 12 35.09 -6.59 -32.10
CA SER A 12 34.42 -7.27 -31.00
C SER A 12 32.92 -7.05 -31.16
N SER A 13 32.23 -7.99 -31.80
CA SER A 13 30.79 -8.09 -31.78
C SER A 13 30.34 -8.33 -30.33
N SER A 14 30.06 -7.23 -29.62
CA SER A 14 29.27 -7.25 -28.40
C SER A 14 27.87 -7.72 -28.76
N SER A 15 27.60 -9.01 -28.59
CA SER A 15 26.25 -9.56 -28.63
C SER A 15 25.49 -9.02 -27.42
N SER A 16 24.83 -7.88 -27.62
CA SER A 16 23.79 -7.40 -26.73
C SER A 16 22.73 -8.51 -26.60
N PRO A 17 22.37 -8.96 -25.39
CA PRO A 17 21.20 -9.80 -25.26
C PRO A 17 19.99 -8.89 -25.44
N SER A 18 19.49 -8.81 -26.67
CA SER A 18 18.13 -8.36 -26.94
C SER A 18 17.19 -9.40 -26.33
N SER A 19 16.90 -9.27 -25.04
CA SER A 19 15.77 -9.92 -24.41
C SER A 19 14.49 -9.28 -24.94
N SER A 20 14.16 -9.60 -26.19
CA SER A 20 12.79 -9.54 -26.63
C SER A 20 11.99 -10.37 -25.62
N LEU A 21 11.12 -9.71 -24.86
CA LEU A 21 10.15 -10.34 -24.00
C LEU A 21 9.28 -11.21 -24.92
N SER A 22 9.70 -12.45 -25.16
CA SER A 22 8.83 -13.45 -25.76
C SER A 22 7.80 -13.83 -24.70
N LEU A 23 6.79 -12.96 -24.60
CA LEU A 23 5.56 -13.26 -23.89
C LEU A 23 4.98 -14.48 -24.60
N SER A 24 5.25 -15.67 -24.07
CA SER A 24 4.55 -16.89 -24.46
C SER A 24 3.12 -16.76 -23.93
N THR A 25 2.34 -15.93 -24.60
CA THR A 25 0.91 -15.78 -24.38
C THR A 25 0.30 -17.12 -24.77
N MET A 26 0.12 -18.01 -23.80
CA MET A 26 -0.95 -18.98 -23.91
C MET A 26 -2.21 -18.13 -24.10
N GLN A 27 -2.76 -18.16 -25.31
CA GLN A 27 -4.02 -17.51 -25.63
C GLN A 27 -5.11 -18.27 -24.89
N ILE A 28 -5.26 -17.99 -23.60
CA ILE A 28 -6.47 -18.31 -22.87
C ILE A 28 -7.60 -17.59 -23.59
N ASP A 29 -8.62 -18.35 -23.96
CA ASP A 29 -9.77 -17.84 -24.69
C ASP A 29 -10.40 -16.64 -23.95
N VAL A 30 -10.83 -15.64 -24.72
CA VAL A 30 -11.41 -14.39 -24.20
C VAL A 30 -12.64 -14.69 -23.34
N GLU A 31 -13.44 -15.67 -23.74
CA GLU A 31 -14.63 -16.08 -22.99
C GLU A 31 -14.25 -16.73 -21.64
N MET A 32 -13.17 -17.52 -21.61
CA MET A 32 -12.68 -18.11 -20.37
C MET A 32 -12.14 -17.06 -19.41
N TRP A 33 -11.44 -16.03 -19.92
CA TRP A 33 -11.03 -14.88 -19.11
C TRP A 33 -12.23 -14.14 -18.53
N LYS A 34 -13.27 -13.92 -19.32
CA LYS A 34 -14.49 -13.25 -18.86
C LYS A 34 -15.14 -14.01 -17.69
N ILE A 35 -15.30 -15.32 -17.82
CA ILE A 35 -15.87 -16.17 -16.76
C ILE A 35 -14.99 -16.15 -15.50
N ALA A 36 -13.67 -16.20 -15.68
CA ALA A 36 -12.72 -16.14 -14.56
C ALA A 36 -12.78 -14.79 -13.83
N GLU A 37 -12.89 -13.68 -14.57
CA GLU A 37 -13.04 -12.33 -14.01
C GLU A 37 -14.40 -12.13 -13.31
N GLU A 38 -15.49 -12.70 -13.84
CA GLU A 38 -16.80 -12.70 -13.17
C GLU A 38 -16.71 -13.41 -11.81
N ARG A 39 -16.07 -14.58 -11.74
CA ARG A 39 -15.85 -15.28 -10.48
C ARG A 39 -14.90 -14.52 -9.54
N ALA A 40 -13.84 -13.92 -10.08
CA ALA A 40 -12.96 -13.06 -9.29
C ALA A 40 -13.68 -11.82 -8.75
N GLN A 41 -14.68 -11.30 -9.46
CA GLN A 41 -15.52 -10.21 -8.99
C GLN A 41 -16.38 -10.63 -7.79
N GLU A 42 -16.96 -11.84 -7.81
CA GLU A 42 -17.67 -12.37 -6.64
C GLU A 42 -16.75 -12.46 -5.42
N ILE A 43 -15.50 -12.89 -5.62
CA ILE A 43 -14.48 -12.94 -4.56
C ILE A 43 -14.14 -11.53 -4.07
N LEU A 44 -13.90 -10.58 -4.99
CA LEU A 44 -13.64 -9.17 -4.67
C LEU A 44 -14.75 -8.56 -3.82
N ASN A 45 -16.03 -8.87 -4.11
CA ASN A 45 -17.17 -8.38 -3.35
C ASN A 45 -17.13 -8.78 -1.87
N THR A 46 -16.42 -9.85 -1.50
CA THR A 46 -16.26 -10.30 -0.10
C THR A 46 -15.17 -9.54 0.66
N ILE A 47 -14.18 -8.98 -0.05
CA ILE A 47 -12.96 -8.39 0.55
C ILE A 47 -12.82 -6.88 0.31
N GLN A 48 -13.54 -6.31 -0.65
CA GLN A 48 -13.45 -4.88 -0.95
C GLN A 48 -14.12 -4.02 0.15
N PRO A 49 -13.76 -2.74 0.25
CA PRO A 49 -14.49 -1.77 1.06
C PRO A 49 -15.99 -1.77 0.76
N ILE A 50 -16.81 -1.62 1.80
CA ILE A 50 -18.27 -1.49 1.67
C ILE A 50 -18.72 -0.21 2.39
N CYS A 51 -19.86 0.36 2.00
CA CYS A 51 -20.31 1.66 2.51
C CYS A 51 -20.43 1.72 4.04
N VAL A 52 -20.88 0.63 4.68
CA VAL A 52 -21.04 0.57 6.15
C VAL A 52 -19.68 0.63 6.84
N ALA A 53 -18.74 -0.19 6.39
CA ALA A 53 -17.39 -0.24 6.94
C ALA A 53 -16.58 1.03 6.66
N ASP A 54 -16.83 1.69 5.51
CA ASP A 54 -16.24 2.97 5.15
C ASP A 54 -16.76 4.10 6.05
N ARG A 55 -18.06 4.10 6.36
CA ARG A 55 -18.66 5.04 7.31
C ARG A 55 -18.05 4.90 8.70
N SER A 56 -17.98 3.68 9.23
CA SER A 56 -17.39 3.40 10.55
C SER A 56 -15.93 3.90 10.63
N ARG A 57 -15.10 3.62 9.62
CA ARG A 57 -13.72 4.13 9.57
C ARG A 57 -13.64 5.67 9.56
N ASN A 58 -14.56 6.33 8.86
CA ASN A 58 -14.62 7.79 8.83
C ASN A 58 -15.11 8.40 10.15
N GLU A 59 -16.03 7.74 10.85
CA GLU A 59 -16.49 8.13 12.19
C GLU A 59 -15.36 8.00 13.22
N ILE A 60 -14.61 6.88 13.19
CA ILE A 60 -13.42 6.67 14.02
C ILE A 60 -12.38 7.78 13.74
N PHE A 61 -12.11 8.06 12.47
CA PHE A 61 -11.20 9.14 12.11
C PHE A 61 -11.66 10.49 12.64
N ALA A 62 -12.93 10.85 12.45
CA ALA A 62 -13.49 12.12 12.92
C ALA A 62 -13.41 12.26 14.45
N TYR A 63 -13.64 11.17 15.17
CA TYR A 63 -13.48 11.11 16.62
C TYR A 63 -12.03 11.37 17.03
N VAL A 64 -11.08 10.60 16.50
CA VAL A 64 -9.64 10.75 16.82
C VAL A 64 -9.14 12.14 16.43
N GLN A 65 -9.53 12.64 15.25
CA GLN A 65 -9.17 13.98 14.80
C GLN A 65 -9.67 15.05 15.77
N THR A 66 -10.93 14.96 16.22
CA THR A 66 -11.51 15.91 17.19
C THR A 66 -10.83 15.82 18.55
N LEU A 67 -10.56 14.61 19.03
CA LEU A 67 -9.87 14.38 20.30
C LEU A 67 -8.47 15.00 20.30
N VAL A 68 -7.67 14.70 19.27
CA VAL A 68 -6.30 15.23 19.14
C VAL A 68 -6.31 16.74 18.96
N ARG A 69 -7.21 17.28 18.14
CA ARG A 69 -7.34 18.73 17.96
C ARG A 69 -7.67 19.44 19.29
N ASN A 70 -8.62 18.91 20.05
CA ASN A 70 -9.07 19.53 21.30
C ASN A 70 -8.07 19.40 22.46
N ARG A 71 -7.31 18.31 22.51
CA ARG A 71 -6.39 18.01 23.63
C ARG A 71 -4.95 18.44 23.34
N LEU A 72 -4.52 18.38 22.08
CA LEU A 72 -3.13 18.62 21.65
C LEU A 72 -3.01 19.79 20.67
N GLY A 73 -4.11 20.44 20.26
CA GLY A 73 -4.07 21.58 19.34
C GLY A 73 -3.50 21.23 17.96
N THR A 74 -3.49 19.95 17.59
CA THR A 74 -2.80 19.45 16.41
C THR A 74 -3.78 18.80 15.45
N GLU A 75 -3.59 19.01 14.16
CA GLU A 75 -4.41 18.41 13.10
C GLU A 75 -3.96 16.98 12.78
N VAL A 76 -4.93 16.09 12.53
CA VAL A 76 -4.70 14.69 12.15
C VAL A 76 -5.20 14.46 10.74
N PHE A 77 -4.44 13.71 9.96
CA PHE A 77 -4.72 13.39 8.56
C PHE A 77 -4.91 11.89 8.37
N ASN A 78 -5.87 11.52 7.54
CA ASN A 78 -6.02 10.14 7.08
C ASN A 78 -4.89 9.79 6.10
N PHE A 79 -4.39 8.56 6.21
CA PHE A 79 -3.29 8.08 5.40
C PHE A 79 -3.44 6.60 5.03
N GLY A 80 -2.50 6.10 4.23
CA GLY A 80 -2.40 4.68 3.90
C GLY A 80 -3.53 4.21 2.99
N SER A 81 -4.13 3.07 3.31
CA SER A 81 -5.06 2.40 2.39
C SER A 81 -6.51 2.88 2.46
N VAL A 82 -6.91 3.54 3.56
CA VAL A 82 -8.25 4.12 3.75
C VAL A 82 -8.56 5.22 2.72
N PRO A 83 -7.67 6.21 2.50
CA PRO A 83 -7.87 7.24 1.49
C PRO A 83 -8.22 6.78 0.09
N LEU A 84 -7.53 5.74 -0.35
CA LEU A 84 -7.71 5.20 -1.69
C LEU A 84 -8.78 4.13 -1.75
N LYS A 85 -9.42 3.79 -0.62
CA LYS A 85 -10.35 2.65 -0.51
C LYS A 85 -9.74 1.37 -1.08
N THR A 86 -8.50 1.09 -0.67
CA THR A 86 -7.76 -0.13 -1.04
C THR A 86 -7.41 -0.99 0.18
N TYR A 87 -8.09 -0.76 1.30
CA TYR A 87 -7.97 -1.55 2.51
C TYR A 87 -8.69 -2.90 2.38
N LEU A 88 -8.24 -3.87 3.17
CA LEU A 88 -8.94 -5.15 3.37
C LEU A 88 -9.88 -5.03 4.59
N PRO A 89 -10.80 -5.98 4.82
CA PRO A 89 -11.77 -5.91 5.92
C PRO A 89 -11.11 -5.76 7.29
N ASP A 90 -9.94 -6.36 7.49
CA ASP A 90 -9.14 -6.25 8.71
C ASP A 90 -7.95 -5.29 8.59
N GLY A 91 -7.97 -4.42 7.57
CA GLY A 91 -6.94 -3.41 7.40
C GLY A 91 -7.03 -2.32 8.45
N ASP A 92 -5.87 -1.89 8.94
CA ASP A 92 -5.74 -0.82 9.92
C ASP A 92 -6.14 0.55 9.34
N ILE A 93 -6.45 1.51 10.23
CA ILE A 93 -6.63 2.93 9.87
C ILE A 93 -5.30 3.63 10.14
N ASP A 94 -4.62 4.03 9.06
CA ASP A 94 -3.38 4.77 9.15
C ASP A 94 -3.68 6.27 9.32
N LEU A 95 -3.14 6.88 10.36
CA LEU A 95 -3.26 8.32 10.64
C LEU A 95 -1.88 8.98 10.63
N THR A 96 -1.82 10.23 10.22
CA THR A 96 -0.60 11.04 10.18
C THR A 96 -0.82 12.33 10.94
N VAL A 97 0.19 12.73 11.71
CA VAL A 97 0.23 14.01 12.42
C VAL A 97 1.52 14.72 12.06
N LEU A 98 1.44 16.04 11.87
CA LEU A 98 2.61 16.88 11.64
C LEU A 98 3.00 17.55 12.96
N THR A 99 4.22 17.27 13.43
CA THR A 99 4.80 17.88 14.63
C THR A 99 6.07 18.65 14.25
N PRO A 100 6.46 19.66 15.04
CA PRO A 100 7.81 20.21 14.93
C PRO A 100 8.86 19.09 15.07
N GLN A 101 10.02 19.33 14.48
CA GLN A 101 11.15 18.42 14.57
C GLN A 101 11.55 18.19 16.05
N ASP A 102 11.96 16.96 16.38
CA ASP A 102 12.38 16.52 17.72
C ASP A 102 11.27 16.54 18.78
N LYS A 103 9.99 16.66 18.35
CA LYS A 103 8.80 16.57 19.21
C LYS A 103 7.94 15.33 18.98
N GLU A 104 8.37 14.44 18.10
CA GLU A 104 7.63 13.25 17.71
C GLU A 104 7.41 12.31 18.91
N GLU A 105 8.44 12.10 19.73
CA GLU A 105 8.36 11.21 20.89
C GLU A 105 7.52 11.80 22.03
N ASP A 106 7.68 13.10 22.30
CA ASP A 106 6.86 13.82 23.29
C ASP A 106 5.38 13.78 22.89
N PHE A 107 5.10 14.03 21.61
CA PHE A 107 3.75 13.97 21.05
C PHE A 107 3.18 12.55 21.13
N ALA A 108 3.96 11.53 20.73
CA ALA A 108 3.53 10.14 20.79
C ALA A 108 3.18 9.70 22.23
N LYS A 109 3.97 10.12 23.23
CA LYS A 109 3.67 9.88 24.65
C LYS A 109 2.41 10.61 25.08
N ALA A 110 2.23 11.87 24.72
CA ALA A 110 1.03 12.63 25.05
C ALA A 110 -0.24 12.04 24.41
N LEU A 111 -0.15 11.64 23.14
CA LEU A 111 -1.21 10.95 22.43
C LEU A 111 -1.56 9.62 23.11
N LEU A 112 -0.55 8.83 23.47
CA LEU A 112 -0.74 7.58 24.20
C LEU A 112 -1.46 7.83 25.54
N SER A 113 -1.01 8.80 26.34
CA SER A 113 -1.67 9.13 27.62
C SER A 113 -3.12 9.57 27.46
N ILE A 114 -3.44 10.33 26.39
CA ILE A 114 -4.82 10.73 26.08
C ILE A 114 -5.64 9.50 25.71
N LEU A 115 -5.14 8.67 24.80
CA LEU A 115 -5.83 7.45 24.41
C LEU A 115 -6.00 6.48 25.59
N GLU A 116 -5.01 6.37 26.48
CA GLU A 116 -5.07 5.56 27.70
C GLU A 116 -6.09 6.09 28.72
N ALA A 117 -6.21 7.41 28.84
CA ALA A 117 -7.21 8.05 29.68
C ALA A 117 -8.63 7.87 29.13
N GLU A 118 -8.78 7.75 27.81
CA GLU A 118 -10.02 7.33 27.15
C GLU A 118 -10.21 5.81 27.24
N SER A 119 -9.13 5.01 27.35
CA SER A 119 -9.13 3.54 27.36
C SER A 119 -9.44 2.92 28.73
N GLY A 120 -10.57 3.33 29.32
CA GLY A 120 -11.44 2.35 29.96
C GLY A 120 -11.90 1.25 28.98
N GLU A 121 -11.72 1.45 27.66
CA GLU A 121 -12.06 0.53 26.58
C GLU A 121 -11.06 0.56 25.39
N SER A 122 -10.25 -0.51 25.25
CA SER A 122 -9.59 -1.02 24.01
C SER A 122 -8.26 -0.42 23.46
N ASN A 123 -7.55 -1.25 22.64
CA ASN A 123 -6.10 -1.28 22.35
C ASN A 123 -5.73 -1.21 20.84
N PHE A 124 -4.93 -0.24 20.36
CA PHE A 124 -4.38 -0.25 18.97
C PHE A 124 -2.98 0.43 18.81
N HIS A 125 -2.21 0.07 17.76
CA HIS A 125 -0.83 0.52 17.41
C HIS A 125 -0.61 0.66 15.87
N VAL A 126 0.26 1.59 15.39
CA VAL A 126 0.56 1.88 13.94
C VAL A 126 2.06 2.22 13.66
N THR A 127 2.58 1.96 12.44
CA THR A 127 4.00 2.16 11.98
C THR A 127 4.14 2.67 10.52
N ASP A 128 5.01 3.68 10.30
CA ASP A 128 5.66 4.16 9.05
C ASP A 128 4.77 4.81 7.95
N VAL A 129 5.18 5.99 7.44
CA VAL A 129 4.41 6.86 6.52
C VAL A 129 5.00 6.84 5.11
N GLN A 130 4.26 6.31 4.13
CA GLN A 130 4.58 6.32 2.69
C GLN A 130 3.36 6.67 1.81
N TYR A 131 3.47 7.75 1.02
CA TYR A 131 2.35 8.39 0.30
C TYR A 131 2.05 7.70 -1.02
N VAL A 132 0.77 7.51 -1.36
CA VAL A 132 0.32 6.92 -2.63
C VAL A 132 -0.63 7.90 -3.33
N PRO A 133 -0.39 8.30 -4.60
CA PRO A 133 -1.24 9.25 -5.30
C PRO A 133 -2.58 8.63 -5.75
N ALA A 134 -3.68 9.40 -5.59
CA ALA A 134 -5.03 9.05 -6.03
C ALA A 134 -5.30 9.30 -7.52
N GLN A 135 -4.44 10.03 -8.22
CA GLN A 135 -4.64 10.41 -9.64
C GLN A 135 -4.50 9.23 -10.61
N ALA A 136 -3.70 8.20 -10.28
CA ALA A 136 -3.52 7.04 -11.14
C ALA A 136 -4.84 6.30 -11.42
N ASP A 137 -5.72 6.18 -10.42
CA ASP A 137 -7.03 5.52 -10.57
C ASP A 137 -7.95 6.27 -11.55
N GLN A 138 -7.86 7.61 -11.61
CA GLN A 138 -8.63 8.42 -12.55
C GLN A 138 -8.17 8.19 -14.00
N ILE A 139 -6.90 7.86 -14.21
CA ILE A 139 -6.31 7.70 -15.55
C ILE A 139 -6.49 6.29 -16.09
N PHE A 140 -6.38 5.27 -15.24
CA PHE A 140 -6.58 3.89 -15.69
C PHE A 140 -8.05 3.54 -15.96
N GLY A 141 -9.02 4.34 -15.48
CA GLY A 141 -10.45 4.11 -15.78
C GLY A 141 -10.89 2.66 -15.56
N ARG A 142 -11.85 2.18 -16.35
CA ARG A 142 -12.34 0.77 -16.36
C ARG A 142 -12.81 0.26 -14.99
N ASP A 143 -13.79 0.95 -14.41
CA ASP A 143 -14.44 0.50 -13.17
C ASP A 143 -13.41 0.24 -12.05
N HIS A 144 -12.57 1.24 -11.77
CA HIS A 144 -11.54 1.20 -10.72
C HIS A 144 -10.56 0.02 -10.84
N LEU A 145 -10.13 -0.32 -12.06
CA LEU A 145 -9.24 -1.46 -12.33
C LEU A 145 -8.00 -1.46 -11.42
N PHE A 146 -7.38 -0.29 -11.21
CA PHE A 146 -6.20 -0.17 -10.35
C PHE A 146 -6.51 -0.52 -8.89
N LYS A 147 -7.53 0.09 -8.29
CA LYS A 147 -7.91 -0.17 -6.89
C LYS A 147 -8.37 -1.60 -6.68
N ARG A 148 -9.22 -2.14 -7.55
CA ARG A 148 -9.68 -3.54 -7.48
C ARG A 148 -8.53 -4.51 -7.60
N SER A 149 -7.57 -4.24 -8.49
CA SER A 149 -6.34 -5.05 -8.60
C SER A 149 -5.50 -4.97 -7.33
N ILE A 150 -5.32 -3.78 -6.74
CA ILE A 150 -4.64 -3.64 -5.44
C ILE A 150 -5.35 -4.48 -4.38
N ILE A 151 -6.67 -4.41 -4.26
CA ILE A 151 -7.44 -5.16 -3.25
C ILE A 151 -7.26 -6.66 -3.45
N LEU A 152 -7.47 -7.18 -4.66
CA LEU A 152 -7.37 -8.61 -4.96
C LEU A 152 -5.95 -9.14 -4.70
N ILE A 153 -4.93 -8.43 -5.19
CA ILE A 153 -3.53 -8.83 -5.03
C ILE A 153 -3.10 -8.67 -3.57
N LYS A 154 -3.56 -7.63 -2.86
CA LYS A 154 -3.31 -7.46 -1.43
C LYS A 154 -3.92 -8.61 -0.63
N ALA A 155 -5.16 -9.02 -0.93
CA ALA A 155 -5.78 -10.18 -0.29
C ALA A 155 -4.99 -11.47 -0.55
N TRP A 156 -4.57 -11.72 -1.79
CA TRP A 156 -3.73 -12.88 -2.10
C TRP A 156 -2.38 -12.86 -1.36
N CYS A 157 -1.72 -11.70 -1.37
CA CYS A 157 -0.44 -11.52 -0.69
C CYS A 157 -0.57 -11.62 0.84
N TYR A 158 -1.68 -11.15 1.42
CA TYR A 158 -1.90 -11.11 2.86
C TYR A 158 -2.48 -12.42 3.42
N TYR A 159 -3.58 -12.92 2.84
CA TYR A 159 -4.28 -14.11 3.33
C TYR A 159 -3.67 -15.42 2.82
N GLU A 160 -3.33 -15.49 1.53
CA GLU A 160 -2.93 -16.76 0.90
C GLU A 160 -1.43 -17.04 1.05
N SER A 161 -0.58 -16.08 0.73
CA SER A 161 0.88 -16.28 0.70
C SER A 161 1.64 -15.69 1.89
N ARG A 162 1.00 -14.83 2.68
CA ARG A 162 1.54 -14.23 3.92
C ARG A 162 2.81 -13.41 3.68
N ILE A 163 2.88 -12.69 2.56
CA ILE A 163 4.08 -11.97 2.09
C ILE A 163 4.01 -10.44 2.21
N LEU A 164 3.04 -9.92 2.97
CA LEU A 164 2.92 -8.49 3.30
C LEU A 164 3.24 -8.23 4.77
N GLY A 165 3.91 -7.12 5.05
CA GLY A 165 4.24 -6.66 6.41
C GLY A 165 5.68 -6.12 6.51
N ALA A 166 5.87 -4.83 6.25
CA ALA A 166 7.19 -4.21 6.23
C ALA A 166 7.95 -4.33 7.57
N ASN A 167 7.23 -4.23 8.68
CA ASN A 167 7.74 -4.44 10.04
C ASN A 167 8.28 -5.86 10.30
N THR A 168 7.86 -6.85 9.50
CA THR A 168 8.35 -8.24 9.53
C THR A 168 9.37 -8.53 8.42
N GLY A 169 9.84 -7.49 7.75
CA GLY A 169 10.79 -7.59 6.65
C GLY A 169 10.19 -8.16 5.35
N LEU A 170 8.87 -8.01 5.16
CA LEU A 170 8.14 -8.38 3.94
C LEU A 170 7.77 -7.12 3.12
N ILE A 171 6.97 -7.29 2.06
CA ILE A 171 6.56 -6.19 1.17
C ILE A 171 5.62 -5.23 1.94
N SER A 172 5.84 -3.91 1.81
CA SER A 172 4.91 -2.91 2.34
C SER A 172 3.67 -2.77 1.45
N THR A 173 2.57 -2.29 2.00
CA THR A 173 1.33 -2.04 1.21
C THR A 173 1.55 -1.01 0.11
N TYR A 174 2.42 -0.01 0.32
CA TYR A 174 2.80 0.95 -0.72
C TYR A 174 3.67 0.31 -1.81
N ALA A 175 4.71 -0.45 -1.42
CA ALA A 175 5.55 -1.16 -2.38
C ALA A 175 4.70 -2.08 -3.27
N LEU A 176 3.72 -2.80 -2.69
CA LEU A 176 2.77 -3.59 -3.45
C LEU A 176 1.98 -2.73 -4.45
N ALA A 177 1.42 -1.59 -4.02
CA ALA A 177 0.66 -0.71 -4.91
C ALA A 177 1.50 -0.22 -6.10
N VAL A 178 2.78 0.11 -5.88
CA VAL A 178 3.70 0.52 -6.96
C VAL A 178 4.04 -0.64 -7.91
N LEU A 179 4.17 -1.86 -7.41
CA LEU A 179 4.35 -3.04 -8.26
C LEU A 179 3.09 -3.32 -9.10
N VAL A 180 1.89 -3.20 -8.52
CA VAL A 180 0.62 -3.32 -9.27
C VAL A 180 0.49 -2.22 -10.32
N LEU A 181 0.86 -0.99 -9.95
CA LEU A 181 0.88 0.16 -10.84
C LEU A 181 1.77 -0.09 -12.05
N HIS A 182 2.99 -0.60 -11.83
CA HIS A 182 3.91 -0.99 -12.89
C HIS A 182 3.28 -2.02 -13.84
N ILE A 183 2.72 -3.12 -13.31
CA ILE A 183 2.12 -4.19 -14.12
C ILE A 183 0.98 -3.69 -15.00
N ILE A 184 0.11 -2.84 -14.45
CA ILE A 184 -0.97 -2.22 -15.21
C ILE A 184 -0.37 -1.27 -16.25
N ASN A 185 0.60 -0.45 -15.88
CA ASN A 185 1.18 0.54 -16.80
C ASN A 185 1.81 -0.10 -18.05
N ILE A 186 2.56 -1.20 -17.89
CA ILE A 186 3.20 -1.92 -19.00
C ILE A 186 2.26 -2.89 -19.75
N GLY A 187 1.06 -3.12 -19.22
CA GLY A 187 0.16 -4.17 -19.68
C GLY A 187 -1.25 -3.72 -20.06
N TYR A 188 -1.58 -2.46 -19.86
CA TYR A 188 -2.95 -1.95 -19.85
C TYR A 188 -3.82 -2.38 -21.05
N PRO A 189 -3.34 -2.35 -22.31
CA PRO A 189 -4.18 -2.77 -23.44
C PRO A 189 -4.62 -4.24 -23.37
N SER A 190 -3.80 -5.11 -22.77
CA SER A 190 -4.01 -6.56 -22.69
C SER A 190 -4.74 -7.04 -21.43
N LEU A 191 -5.04 -6.16 -20.48
CA LEU A 191 -5.61 -6.54 -19.19
C LEU A 191 -7.15 -6.51 -19.23
N SER A 192 -7.77 -7.68 -19.05
CA SER A 192 -9.22 -7.86 -19.04
C SER A 192 -9.90 -7.45 -17.72
N GLY A 193 -9.17 -7.52 -16.60
CA GLY A 193 -9.70 -7.23 -15.28
C GLY A 193 -8.68 -7.51 -14.16
N PRO A 194 -9.11 -7.40 -12.89
CA PRO A 194 -8.24 -7.59 -11.73
C PRO A 194 -7.56 -8.96 -11.65
N LEU A 195 -8.21 -10.04 -12.10
CA LEU A 195 -7.61 -11.38 -12.07
C LEU A 195 -6.47 -11.49 -13.09
N ALA A 196 -6.62 -10.90 -14.28
CA ALA A 196 -5.55 -10.82 -15.27
C ALA A 196 -4.37 -10.00 -14.75
N VAL A 197 -4.62 -8.92 -13.99
CA VAL A 197 -3.54 -8.16 -13.33
C VAL A 197 -2.82 -9.02 -12.30
N LEU A 198 -3.54 -9.78 -11.47
CA LEU A 198 -2.94 -10.71 -10.51
C LEU A 198 -2.09 -11.77 -11.22
N PHE A 199 -2.61 -12.39 -12.28
CA PHE A 199 -1.88 -13.40 -13.04
C PHE A 199 -0.57 -12.83 -13.61
N LYS A 200 -0.64 -11.67 -14.27
CA LYS A 200 0.54 -10.99 -14.82
C LYS A 200 1.52 -10.55 -13.74
N PHE A 201 1.03 -10.06 -12.60
CA PHE A 201 1.85 -9.71 -11.44
C PHE A 201 2.65 -10.92 -10.93
N LEU A 202 1.99 -12.06 -10.75
CA LEU A 202 2.64 -13.28 -10.27
C LEU A 202 3.68 -13.79 -11.28
N ASP A 203 3.31 -13.88 -12.56
CA ASP A 203 4.17 -14.39 -13.62
C ASP A 203 5.42 -13.50 -13.86
N TYR A 204 5.20 -12.18 -13.92
CA TYR A 204 6.26 -11.20 -14.13
C TYR A 204 7.27 -11.19 -12.97
N TYR A 205 6.80 -11.08 -11.73
CA TYR A 205 7.70 -10.98 -10.57
C TYR A 205 8.29 -12.32 -10.11
N ALA A 206 7.74 -13.46 -10.53
CA ALA A 206 8.34 -14.77 -10.33
C ALA A 206 9.68 -14.92 -11.07
N SER A 207 9.78 -14.36 -12.28
CA SER A 207 10.96 -14.46 -13.16
C SER A 207 11.87 -13.23 -13.12
N PHE A 208 11.45 -12.15 -12.45
CA PHE A 208 12.20 -10.90 -12.37
C PHE A 208 13.58 -11.07 -11.72
N ASP A 209 14.63 -10.57 -12.38
CA ASP A 209 15.99 -10.58 -11.84
C ASP A 209 16.23 -9.41 -10.88
N TRP A 210 15.76 -9.58 -9.65
CA TRP A 210 15.94 -8.63 -8.54
C TRP A 210 17.41 -8.33 -8.18
N GLY A 211 18.36 -9.16 -8.63
CA GLY A 211 19.78 -8.99 -8.34
C GLY A 211 20.48 -8.03 -9.30
N LYS A 212 19.94 -7.86 -10.52
CA LYS A 212 20.48 -6.96 -11.54
C LYS A 212 19.60 -5.75 -11.81
N ASN A 213 18.30 -5.88 -11.58
CA ASN A 213 17.32 -4.87 -11.96
C ASN A 213 16.60 -4.28 -10.73
N CYS A 214 16.16 -3.05 -10.90
CA CYS A 214 15.24 -2.35 -10.04
C CYS A 214 13.94 -2.09 -10.80
N VAL A 215 12.80 -2.19 -10.12
CA VAL A 215 11.49 -1.89 -10.71
C VAL A 215 11.25 -0.38 -10.65
N THR A 216 10.77 0.19 -11.76
CA THR A 216 10.18 1.54 -11.82
C THR A 216 8.77 1.44 -12.39
N VAL A 217 7.97 2.51 -12.34
CA VAL A 217 6.61 2.53 -12.96
C VAL A 217 6.66 2.28 -14.46
N HIS A 218 7.75 2.64 -15.13
CA HIS A 218 7.88 2.53 -16.59
C HIS A 218 8.52 1.21 -17.04
N GLY A 219 9.26 0.53 -16.17
CA GLY A 219 10.08 -0.60 -16.60
C GLY A 219 11.12 -1.05 -15.60
N PRO A 220 11.75 -2.21 -15.83
CA PRO A 220 13.02 -2.55 -15.19
C PRO A 220 14.11 -1.57 -15.61
N VAL A 221 14.96 -1.20 -14.66
CA VAL A 221 16.21 -0.45 -14.90
C VAL A 221 17.36 -1.20 -14.25
N LEU A 222 18.54 -1.22 -14.87
CA LEU A 222 19.72 -1.85 -14.29
C LEU A 222 20.14 -1.12 -13.01
N ILE A 223 20.49 -1.87 -11.98
CA ILE A 223 20.99 -1.29 -10.72
C ILE A 223 22.28 -0.51 -10.98
N SER A 224 23.12 -0.97 -11.92
CA SER A 224 24.37 -0.31 -12.30
C SER A 224 24.19 1.02 -13.03
N SER A 225 22.99 1.33 -13.55
CA SER A 225 22.72 2.62 -14.21
C SER A 225 22.13 3.66 -13.27
N LEU A 226 21.92 3.35 -11.98
CA LEU A 226 21.42 4.33 -11.01
C LEU A 226 22.53 5.35 -10.64
N PRO A 227 22.23 6.67 -10.57
CA PRO A 227 20.92 7.30 -10.67
C PRO A 227 20.49 7.70 -12.10
N ASP A 228 21.38 7.59 -13.08
CA ASP A 228 21.14 7.98 -14.47
C ASP A 228 20.28 6.93 -15.20
N MET A 229 19.00 6.91 -14.86
CA MET A 229 17.98 6.05 -15.48
C MET A 229 17.74 6.52 -16.92
N THR A 230 18.57 6.11 -17.87
CA THR A 230 18.32 6.34 -19.29
C THR A 230 17.12 5.51 -19.74
N GLN A 231 16.31 6.11 -20.62
CA GLN A 231 15.03 5.56 -21.09
C GLN A 231 15.20 4.12 -21.60
N THR A 232 14.43 3.19 -21.05
CA THR A 232 14.18 1.91 -21.71
C THR A 232 13.13 2.12 -22.81
N GLU A 233 13.28 1.36 -23.88
CA GLU A 233 12.62 1.48 -25.19
C GLU A 233 11.14 1.92 -25.15
N ASN A 234 10.72 2.66 -26.19
CA ASN A 234 9.36 3.16 -26.44
C ASN A 234 8.29 2.05 -26.39
N HIS A 235 7.93 1.61 -25.20
CA HIS A 235 6.72 0.82 -24.96
C HIS A 235 5.56 1.79 -24.76
N GLU A 236 4.42 1.48 -25.37
CA GLU A 236 3.19 2.23 -25.21
C GLU A 236 2.68 2.06 -23.77
N VAL A 237 3.08 2.97 -22.88
CA VAL A 237 2.67 3.02 -21.47
C VAL A 237 1.60 4.08 -21.26
N VAL A 238 0.65 3.81 -20.35
CA VAL A 238 -0.47 4.73 -20.07
C VAL A 238 -0.01 5.93 -19.26
N LEU A 239 0.74 5.68 -18.18
CA LEU A 239 1.41 6.69 -17.39
C LEU A 239 2.80 6.89 -17.96
N ASN A 240 2.92 7.92 -18.79
CA ASN A 240 4.19 8.36 -19.34
C ASN A 240 5.00 9.16 -18.31
N GLU A 241 6.26 9.40 -18.62
CA GLU A 241 7.19 10.13 -17.75
C GLU A 241 6.70 11.57 -17.47
N LYS A 242 6.02 12.20 -18.45
CA LYS A 242 5.43 13.53 -18.28
C LYS A 242 4.40 13.55 -17.15
N PHE A 243 3.49 12.57 -17.11
CA PHE A 243 2.50 12.46 -16.04
C PHE A 243 3.16 12.27 -14.67
N VAL A 244 4.15 11.38 -14.57
CA VAL A 244 4.88 11.16 -13.30
C VAL A 244 5.62 12.42 -12.87
N ARG A 245 6.22 13.16 -13.80
CA ARG A 245 6.88 14.44 -13.53
C ARG A 245 5.90 15.52 -13.06
N GLU A 246 4.74 15.65 -13.70
CA GLU A 246 3.67 16.56 -13.24
C GLU A 246 3.20 16.20 -11.83
N CYS A 247 3.11 14.90 -11.52
CA CYS A 247 2.84 14.45 -10.16
C CYS A 247 3.96 14.83 -9.18
N MET A 248 5.22 14.63 -9.55
CA MET A 248 6.35 15.03 -8.71
C MET A 248 6.36 16.53 -8.45
N GLU A 249 6.19 17.36 -9.47
CA GLU A 249 6.15 18.82 -9.33
C GLU A 249 4.98 19.28 -8.43
N SER A 250 3.83 18.63 -8.55
CA SER A 250 2.64 18.97 -7.77
C SER A 250 2.71 18.47 -6.33
N TYR A 251 3.27 17.27 -6.10
CA TYR A 251 3.11 16.50 -4.86
C TYR A 251 4.40 16.21 -4.09
N SER A 252 5.59 16.38 -4.70
CA SER A 252 6.85 16.17 -4.00
C SER A 252 7.20 17.37 -3.11
N PHE A 253 7.91 17.09 -2.03
CA PHE A 253 8.36 18.08 -1.06
C PHE A 253 9.86 18.34 -1.25
N SER A 254 10.27 19.58 -1.57
CA SER A 254 11.70 19.93 -1.57
C SER A 254 12.13 20.20 -0.13
N THR A 255 12.76 19.20 0.49
CA THR A 255 13.33 19.40 1.83
C THR A 255 14.68 20.08 1.66
N LYS A 256 14.67 21.42 1.50
CA LYS A 256 15.88 22.26 1.30
C LYS A 256 17.00 21.99 2.31
N ALA A 257 16.69 21.46 3.51
CA ALA A 257 17.67 21.15 4.55
C ALA A 257 18.38 19.78 4.39
N VAL A 258 17.90 18.87 3.54
CA VAL A 258 18.48 17.50 3.41
C VAL A 258 18.92 17.14 1.98
N GLU A 259 18.82 18.08 1.05
CA GLU A 259 19.23 17.92 -0.35
C GLU A 259 20.71 18.23 -0.61
N ALA A 260 21.45 18.76 0.37
CA ALA A 260 22.86 19.12 0.23
C ALA A 260 23.83 17.92 0.12
N ASN A 261 23.38 16.69 0.44
CA ASN A 261 24.16 15.47 0.28
C ASN A 261 23.46 14.59 -0.76
N GLY A 262 23.99 14.54 -1.98
CA GLY A 262 23.45 13.74 -3.09
C GLY A 262 22.97 12.37 -2.64
N ARG A 263 21.64 12.15 -2.65
CA ARG A 263 21.06 10.95 -2.06
C ARG A 263 21.16 9.78 -3.02
N HIS A 264 22.15 8.93 -2.77
CA HIS A 264 22.34 7.63 -3.42
C HIS A 264 21.13 6.70 -3.16
N PHE A 265 20.61 6.05 -4.20
CA PHE A 265 19.56 5.03 -4.08
C PHE A 265 20.10 3.82 -3.29
N PRO A 266 19.50 3.43 -2.15
CA PRO A 266 20.02 2.35 -1.33
C PRO A 266 19.66 1.00 -1.95
N VAL A 267 20.61 0.41 -2.68
CA VAL A 267 20.46 -0.93 -3.27
C VAL A 267 20.34 -1.98 -2.17
N ARG A 268 19.33 -2.83 -2.29
CA ARG A 268 19.00 -3.96 -1.40
C ARG A 268 18.70 -5.22 -2.23
N TYR A 269 18.07 -6.21 -1.61
CA TYR A 269 17.73 -7.49 -2.27
C TYR A 269 16.42 -7.42 -3.06
N PHE A 270 15.59 -6.42 -2.78
CA PHE A 270 14.31 -6.15 -3.42
C PHE A 270 14.29 -4.65 -3.75
N ASN A 271 14.43 -4.30 -5.01
CA ASN A 271 14.70 -2.92 -5.44
C ASN A 271 13.51 -2.37 -6.21
N ILE A 272 12.86 -1.37 -5.63
CA ILE A 272 11.71 -0.67 -6.22
C ILE A 272 11.95 0.83 -6.04
N VAL A 273 12.02 1.56 -7.14
CA VAL A 273 12.14 3.02 -7.12
C VAL A 273 10.80 3.62 -6.74
N ASP A 274 10.79 4.46 -5.71
CA ASP A 274 9.64 5.28 -5.38
C ASP A 274 9.39 6.32 -6.50
N PRO A 275 8.20 6.31 -7.15
CA PRO A 275 7.90 7.20 -8.27
C PRO A 275 7.92 8.69 -7.91
N LEU A 276 7.79 9.02 -6.63
CA LEU A 276 7.76 10.41 -6.15
C LEU A 276 9.05 10.80 -5.42
N LYS A 277 9.98 9.85 -5.23
CA LYS A 277 11.25 10.07 -4.53
C LYS A 277 12.29 9.07 -5.00
N HIS A 278 12.93 9.35 -6.13
CA HIS A 278 13.90 8.42 -6.77
C HIS A 278 15.05 7.93 -5.88
N SER A 279 15.38 8.63 -4.79
CA SER A 279 16.38 8.18 -3.80
C SER A 279 15.85 7.15 -2.79
N ASN A 280 14.55 6.86 -2.80
CA ASN A 280 13.89 5.96 -1.88
C ASN A 280 13.67 4.58 -2.52
N ASN A 281 14.20 3.54 -1.88
CA ASN A 281 13.93 2.15 -2.25
C ASN A 281 12.76 1.62 -1.41
N LEU A 282 11.61 1.36 -2.04
CA LEU A 282 10.42 0.85 -1.35
C LEU A 282 10.58 -0.58 -0.84
N GLY A 283 11.50 -1.35 -1.42
CA GLY A 283 11.82 -2.71 -0.98
C GLY A 283 12.88 -2.78 0.13
N ARG A 284 13.28 -1.65 0.72
CA ARG A 284 14.39 -1.58 1.69
C ARG A 284 14.21 -2.43 2.95
N SER A 285 12.97 -2.72 3.35
CA SER A 285 12.65 -3.57 4.50
C SER A 285 12.78 -5.07 4.19
N VAL A 286 12.75 -5.46 2.90
CA VAL A 286 12.69 -6.86 2.51
C VAL A 286 14.05 -7.54 2.71
N THR A 287 14.07 -8.56 3.58
CA THR A 287 15.30 -9.30 3.88
C THR A 287 15.68 -10.26 2.74
N LYS A 288 16.97 -10.62 2.65
CA LYS A 288 17.45 -11.60 1.64
C LYS A 288 16.68 -12.92 1.68
N GLY A 289 16.39 -13.43 2.88
CA GLY A 289 15.62 -14.66 3.07
C GLY A 289 14.18 -14.50 2.58
N ASN A 290 13.56 -13.36 2.89
CA ASN A 290 12.20 -13.07 2.44
C ASN A 290 12.10 -12.88 0.92
N VAL A 291 13.15 -12.41 0.23
CA VAL A 291 13.16 -12.40 -1.25
C VAL A 291 13.02 -13.80 -1.84
N GLN A 292 13.65 -14.81 -1.25
CA GLN A 292 13.49 -16.20 -1.73
C GLN A 292 12.06 -16.71 -1.51
N ARG A 293 11.49 -16.39 -0.35
CA ARG A 293 10.09 -16.70 -0.03
C ARG A 293 9.12 -16.03 -1.00
N LEU A 294 9.36 -14.76 -1.32
CA LEU A 294 8.58 -13.99 -2.30
C LEU A 294 8.62 -14.64 -3.68
N LYS A 295 9.83 -14.93 -4.19
CA LYS A 295 10.01 -15.62 -5.47
C LYS A 295 9.26 -16.95 -5.50
N HIS A 296 9.40 -17.78 -4.47
CA HIS A 296 8.70 -19.05 -4.41
C HIS A 296 7.17 -18.87 -4.39
N ALA A 297 6.65 -17.92 -3.60
CA ALA A 297 5.23 -17.62 -3.55
C ALA A 297 4.70 -17.17 -4.91
N PHE A 298 5.39 -16.25 -5.60
CA PHE A 298 5.00 -15.79 -6.93
C PHE A 298 5.03 -16.91 -7.96
N THR A 299 6.10 -17.72 -8.02
CA THR A 299 6.20 -18.86 -8.95
C THR A 299 5.09 -19.88 -8.71
N LEU A 300 4.84 -20.24 -7.45
CA LEU A 300 3.78 -21.19 -7.11
C LEU A 300 2.40 -20.62 -7.41
N GLY A 301 2.17 -19.35 -7.10
CA GLY A 301 0.93 -18.63 -7.39
C GLY A 301 0.65 -18.56 -8.88
N ALA A 302 1.63 -18.14 -9.68
CA ALA A 302 1.52 -18.08 -11.14
C ALA A 302 1.21 -19.45 -11.73
N LYS A 303 1.92 -20.49 -11.30
CA LYS A 303 1.68 -21.87 -11.74
C LYS A 303 0.26 -22.33 -11.38
N LYS A 304 -0.14 -22.19 -10.11
CA LYS A 304 -1.48 -22.61 -9.67
C LYS A 304 -2.58 -21.88 -10.41
N LEU A 305 -2.47 -20.55 -10.56
CA LEU A 305 -3.48 -19.76 -11.26
C LEU A 305 -3.52 -20.11 -12.75
N LYS A 306 -2.36 -20.35 -13.39
CA LYS A 306 -2.29 -20.85 -14.76
C LYS A 306 -3.03 -22.18 -14.90
N ASP A 307 -2.75 -23.13 -14.01
CA ASP A 307 -3.41 -24.44 -14.01
C ASP A 307 -4.93 -24.27 -13.90
N VAL A 308 -5.42 -23.41 -12.98
CA VAL A 308 -6.85 -23.10 -12.84
C VAL A 308 -7.45 -22.51 -14.11
N LEU A 309 -6.77 -21.56 -14.76
CA LEU A 309 -7.24 -20.90 -15.97
C LEU A 309 -7.26 -21.82 -17.21
N THR A 310 -6.56 -22.96 -17.17
CA THR A 310 -6.59 -23.97 -18.23
C THR A 310 -7.67 -25.04 -18.05
N LEU A 311 -8.41 -25.02 -16.94
CA LEU A 311 -9.47 -26.00 -16.67
C LEU A 311 -10.76 -25.71 -17.45
N PRO A 312 -11.60 -26.74 -17.67
CA PRO A 312 -12.95 -26.55 -18.22
C PRO A 312 -13.80 -25.59 -17.38
N ARG A 313 -14.69 -24.86 -18.05
CA ARG A 313 -15.58 -23.83 -17.47
C ARG A 313 -16.30 -24.30 -16.20
N GLU A 314 -16.80 -25.53 -16.21
CA GLU A 314 -17.61 -26.11 -15.13
C GLU A 314 -16.80 -26.26 -13.84
N THR A 315 -15.47 -26.41 -13.96
CA THR A 315 -14.57 -26.63 -12.83
C THR A 315 -13.72 -25.42 -12.46
N MET A 316 -13.60 -24.43 -13.34
CA MET A 316 -12.78 -23.24 -13.11
C MET A 316 -13.25 -22.45 -11.88
N GLY A 317 -14.57 -22.29 -11.70
CA GLY A 317 -15.14 -21.48 -10.63
C GLY A 317 -14.71 -21.93 -9.22
N TRP A 318 -14.98 -23.19 -8.87
CA TRP A 318 -14.61 -23.72 -7.55
C TRP A 318 -13.09 -23.82 -7.34
N LYS A 319 -12.31 -23.93 -8.42
CA LYS A 319 -10.85 -23.91 -8.36
C LYS A 319 -10.29 -22.52 -8.09
N LEU A 320 -10.92 -21.47 -8.64
CA LEU A 320 -10.64 -20.09 -8.25
C LEU A 320 -11.02 -19.81 -6.81
N GLU A 321 -12.16 -20.34 -6.34
CA GLU A 321 -12.53 -20.23 -4.91
C GLU A 321 -11.48 -20.84 -4.00
N ASN A 322 -10.99 -22.05 -4.31
CA ASN A 322 -9.89 -22.66 -3.54
C ASN A 322 -8.59 -21.87 -3.62
N PHE A 323 -8.32 -21.20 -4.74
CA PHE A 323 -7.14 -20.35 -4.89
C PHE A 323 -7.19 -19.14 -3.93
N PHE A 324 -8.39 -18.69 -3.58
CA PHE A 324 -8.66 -17.64 -2.58
C PHE A 324 -9.28 -18.21 -1.29
N GLY A 325 -8.95 -19.46 -0.95
CA GLY A 325 -9.61 -20.19 0.14
C GLY A 325 -9.53 -19.48 1.48
N ASN A 326 -8.37 -18.93 1.87
CA ASN A 326 -8.24 -18.24 3.16
C ASN A 326 -9.01 -16.91 3.17
N SER A 327 -9.04 -16.22 2.03
CA SER A 327 -9.79 -14.98 1.85
C SER A 327 -11.29 -15.20 2.06
N LEU A 328 -11.83 -16.27 1.46
CA LEU A 328 -13.24 -16.67 1.56
C LEU A 328 -13.58 -17.28 2.92
N GLU A 329 -12.68 -18.07 3.50
CA GLU A 329 -12.90 -18.63 4.84
C GLU A 329 -13.08 -17.52 5.88
N ARG A 330 -12.34 -16.43 5.70
CA ARG A 330 -12.30 -15.32 6.64
C ARG A 330 -13.38 -14.27 6.42
N ASN A 331 -13.72 -13.96 5.16
CA ASN A 331 -14.63 -12.86 4.84
C ASN A 331 -15.89 -13.29 4.06
N GLY A 332 -15.90 -14.51 3.49
CA GLY A 332 -16.96 -15.00 2.62
C GLY A 332 -18.18 -15.58 3.34
N LYS A 333 -18.11 -15.81 4.66
CA LYS A 333 -19.19 -16.43 5.46
C LYS A 333 -20.28 -15.44 5.90
N GLY A 334 -20.23 -14.19 5.42
CA GLY A 334 -21.14 -13.12 5.84
C GLY A 334 -20.76 -12.45 7.16
N GLN A 335 -19.58 -12.73 7.71
CA GLN A 335 -19.04 -12.08 8.89
C GLN A 335 -17.71 -11.42 8.51
N ARG A 336 -17.57 -10.14 8.81
CA ARG A 336 -16.35 -9.36 8.59
C ARG A 336 -15.91 -8.71 9.90
N LEU A 337 -14.61 -8.43 10.01
CA LEU A 337 -14.06 -7.81 11.21
C LEU A 337 -14.34 -6.30 11.30
N ASP A 338 -14.70 -5.66 10.20
CA ASP A 338 -14.98 -4.22 10.13
C ASP A 338 -16.47 -3.87 10.10
N VAL A 339 -17.34 -4.83 10.41
CA VAL A 339 -18.79 -4.62 10.45
C VAL A 339 -19.36 -5.46 11.59
N ASP A 340 -20.20 -4.84 12.43
CA ASP A 340 -20.85 -5.54 13.55
C ASP A 340 -22.00 -6.43 13.08
N GLU A 341 -22.74 -5.98 12.06
CA GLU A 341 -23.86 -6.72 11.50
C GLU A 341 -23.41 -7.71 10.41
N PRO A 342 -24.04 -8.90 10.34
CA PRO A 342 -23.78 -9.84 9.26
C PRO A 342 -24.08 -9.24 7.89
N ILE A 343 -23.20 -9.50 6.93
CA ILE A 343 -23.35 -9.09 5.54
C ILE A 343 -23.70 -10.28 4.65
N THR A 344 -24.00 -9.99 3.40
CA THR A 344 -24.26 -11.01 2.38
C THR A 344 -23.08 -11.98 2.22
N ALA A 345 -23.33 -13.28 2.36
CA ALA A 345 -22.33 -14.33 2.19
C ALA A 345 -21.99 -14.58 0.70
N PHE A 346 -20.77 -15.08 0.47
CA PHE A 346 -20.29 -15.51 -0.84
C PHE A 346 -21.17 -16.60 -1.44
N GLY A 347 -21.32 -16.62 -2.78
CA GLY A 347 -22.11 -17.62 -3.51
C GLY A 347 -23.63 -17.41 -3.47
N THR A 348 -24.13 -16.36 -2.82
CA THR A 348 -25.57 -16.04 -2.77
C THR A 348 -26.07 -15.26 -3.99
N GLY A 349 -25.17 -14.84 -4.88
CA GLY A 349 -25.49 -13.98 -6.03
C GLY A 349 -25.82 -12.52 -5.66
N ARG A 350 -25.68 -12.14 -4.38
CA ARG A 350 -25.86 -10.77 -3.89
C ARG A 350 -24.54 -10.25 -3.33
N SER A 351 -24.40 -8.94 -3.25
CA SER A 351 -23.24 -8.27 -2.65
C SER A 351 -23.62 -6.95 -2.00
N GLU A 352 -22.87 -6.56 -0.99
CA GLU A 352 -23.02 -5.24 -0.37
C GLU A 352 -22.61 -4.12 -1.34
N VAL A 353 -23.17 -2.93 -1.11
CA VAL A 353 -22.82 -1.74 -1.88
C VAL A 353 -21.38 -1.33 -1.55
N SER A 354 -20.57 -1.22 -2.59
CA SER A 354 -19.19 -0.75 -2.56
C SER A 354 -19.08 0.55 -3.36
N GLU A 355 -18.37 1.52 -2.80
CA GLU A 355 -18.05 2.77 -3.49
C GLU A 355 -16.55 3.00 -3.35
N LEU A 356 -15.80 2.77 -4.43
CA LEU A 356 -14.35 2.87 -4.46
C LEU A 356 -13.85 4.27 -4.86
N ARG A 357 -14.76 5.21 -5.15
CA ARG A 357 -14.39 6.63 -5.23
C ARG A 357 -13.87 7.09 -3.87
N GLY A 358 -12.59 7.47 -3.85
CA GLY A 358 -11.95 8.04 -2.68
C GLY A 358 -12.24 9.53 -2.57
N ASP A 359 -11.99 10.10 -1.39
CA ASP A 359 -12.17 11.53 -1.12
C ASP A 359 -10.92 12.33 -1.53
N CYS A 360 -10.62 12.35 -2.83
CA CYS A 360 -9.41 12.98 -3.37
C CYS A 360 -9.24 14.45 -2.94
N GLU A 361 -10.34 15.18 -2.78
CA GLU A 361 -10.32 16.60 -2.41
C GLU A 361 -9.82 16.79 -0.98
N ARG A 362 -10.35 16.03 -0.02
CA ARG A 362 -9.88 16.09 1.37
C ARG A 362 -8.40 15.71 1.50
N TYR A 363 -7.91 14.79 0.68
CA TYR A 363 -6.48 14.43 0.66
C TYR A 363 -5.62 15.51 0.03
N PHE A 364 -6.11 16.17 -1.03
CA PHE A 364 -5.44 17.34 -1.60
C PHE A 364 -5.32 18.46 -0.56
N GLN A 365 -6.38 18.75 0.20
CA GLN A 365 -6.35 19.72 1.29
C GLN A 365 -5.34 19.34 2.39
N SER A 366 -5.24 18.05 2.71
CA SER A 366 -4.24 17.54 3.68
C SER A 366 -2.80 17.79 3.20
N LEU A 367 -2.53 17.60 1.92
CA LEU A 367 -1.24 17.95 1.31
C LEU A 367 -0.98 19.46 1.36
N VAL A 368 -2.00 20.28 1.08
CA VAL A 368 -1.91 21.75 1.14
C VAL A 368 -1.57 22.22 2.55
N TYR A 369 -2.19 21.63 3.56
CA TYR A 369 -1.82 21.89 4.95
C TYR A 369 -0.37 21.50 5.23
N GLY A 370 0.08 20.34 4.73
CA GLY A 370 1.44 19.86 4.90
C GLY A 370 2.51 20.84 4.42
N LYS A 371 2.40 21.41 3.22
CA LYS A 371 3.38 22.41 2.77
C LYS A 371 3.23 23.78 3.39
N TRP A 372 2.02 24.16 3.84
CA TRP A 372 1.88 25.33 4.71
C TRP A 372 2.61 25.16 6.05
N PHE A 373 2.46 24.01 6.71
CA PHE A 373 3.12 23.70 7.99
C PHE A 373 4.64 23.83 7.92
N HIS A 374 5.22 23.47 6.78
CA HIS A 374 6.66 23.59 6.52
C HIS A 374 7.10 24.96 5.97
N GLY A 375 6.21 25.94 5.92
CA GLY A 375 6.52 27.32 5.54
C GLY A 375 6.68 27.55 4.04
N GLU A 376 6.13 26.69 3.17
CA GLU A 376 6.16 26.94 1.74
C GLU A 376 5.21 28.08 1.33
N PRO A 377 5.64 28.99 0.44
CA PRO A 377 4.83 30.13 0.01
C PRO A 377 3.58 29.67 -0.74
N LYS A 378 2.41 30.29 -0.48
CA LYS A 378 1.06 29.92 -0.99
C LYS A 378 0.84 29.98 -2.53
N LEU A 379 1.89 30.00 -3.34
CA LEU A 379 1.88 30.12 -4.82
C LEU A 379 1.17 28.97 -5.59
N TRP A 380 0.69 27.94 -4.90
CA TRP A 380 0.23 26.65 -5.41
C TRP A 380 -1.26 26.40 -5.09
N ILE A 381 -1.94 27.36 -4.45
CA ILE A 381 -3.37 27.34 -4.21
C ILE A 381 -4.08 27.82 -5.49
N PRO A 382 -5.00 27.04 -6.09
CA PRO A 382 -5.79 27.48 -7.23
C PRO A 382 -6.60 28.74 -6.88
N GLN A 383 -6.62 29.74 -7.77
CA GLN A 383 -7.39 30.97 -7.55
C GLN A 383 -8.88 30.64 -7.40
N GLY A 384 -9.48 31.00 -6.24
CA GLY A 384 -10.92 30.87 -5.99
C GLY A 384 -11.36 29.90 -4.89
N GLN A 385 -10.44 29.20 -4.19
CA GLN A 385 -10.80 28.43 -2.99
C GLN A 385 -10.97 29.34 -1.76
N ASP A 386 -12.07 29.16 -1.02
CA ASP A 386 -12.33 29.85 0.24
C ASP A 386 -11.30 29.42 1.28
N THR A 387 -10.48 30.38 1.71
CA THR A 387 -9.38 30.14 2.64
C THR A 387 -9.67 30.62 4.06
N SER A 388 -10.88 31.09 4.33
CA SER A 388 -11.27 31.71 5.60
C SER A 388 -11.18 30.77 6.81
N SER A 389 -11.43 29.46 6.65
CA SER A 389 -11.25 28.48 7.74
C SER A 389 -9.79 28.32 8.17
N TRP A 390 -8.84 28.56 7.25
CA TRP A 390 -7.40 28.49 7.50
C TRP A 390 -6.88 29.74 8.24
N ASP A 391 -7.60 30.86 8.17
CA ASP A 391 -7.26 32.08 8.89
C ASP A 391 -7.55 31.98 10.40
N THR A 392 -8.32 31.00 10.85
CA THR A 392 -8.44 30.66 12.29
C THR A 392 -7.11 30.12 12.87
N VAL A 393 -6.16 29.74 12.01
CA VAL A 393 -4.79 29.35 12.36
C VAL A 393 -3.81 30.54 12.18
N ASN A 394 -4.31 31.75 11.91
CA ASN A 394 -3.50 32.96 12.00
C ASN A 394 -3.60 33.54 13.41
N GLY A 395 -2.52 33.37 14.18
CA GLY A 395 -2.25 34.23 15.33
C GLY A 395 -2.38 33.55 16.69
N GLN A 396 -1.31 32.88 17.09
CA GLN A 396 -0.46 33.36 18.18
C GLN A 396 0.87 32.63 18.04
N GLU A 397 1.97 33.28 18.42
CA GLU A 397 3.26 32.62 18.61
C GLU A 397 3.01 31.30 19.34
N ASN A 398 3.26 30.16 18.67
CA ASN A 398 3.10 28.83 19.26
C ASN A 398 4.19 28.61 20.32
N ASN A 399 4.08 29.31 21.44
CA ASN A 399 4.58 28.82 22.70
C ASN A 399 3.75 27.58 23.03
N PHE A 400 4.34 26.40 22.79
CA PHE A 400 3.81 25.10 23.20
C PHE A 400 3.70 25.05 24.73
N TYR A 401 2.66 25.67 25.28
CA TYR A 401 2.28 25.48 26.68
C TYR A 401 1.46 24.19 26.77
N TRP A 402 2.15 23.08 27.06
CA TRP A 402 1.51 21.90 27.59
C TRP A 402 0.68 22.32 28.80
N ARG A 403 -0.65 22.14 28.76
CA ARG A 403 -1.45 22.22 29.99
C ARG A 403 -0.90 21.13 30.91
N ASN A 404 -0.28 21.56 32.02
CA ASN A 404 0.29 20.70 33.06
C ASN A 404 -0.67 19.54 33.40
N VAL A 405 -0.34 18.34 32.93
CA VAL A 405 -0.81 17.10 33.52
C VAL A 405 0.32 16.67 34.45
N ASN A 406 0.23 17.08 35.72
CA ASN A 406 1.25 16.80 36.72
C ASN A 406 1.42 15.29 36.94
N GLY A 407 2.67 14.84 36.88
CA GLY A 407 3.10 13.49 37.25
C GLY A 407 4.58 13.30 36.98
N ALA A 408 5.43 13.78 37.89
CA ALA A 408 6.88 13.74 37.75
C ALA A 408 7.42 12.31 37.66
N ILE A 409 8.09 11.96 36.56
CA ILE A 409 9.02 10.83 36.51
C ILE A 409 10.34 11.31 35.89
N SER A 410 11.40 11.20 36.70
CA SER A 410 12.78 11.60 36.44
C SER A 410 13.35 10.90 35.20
N LEU A 411 13.78 11.69 34.21
CA LEU A 411 14.55 11.26 33.04
C LEU A 411 16.04 11.20 33.40
N GLN A 412 16.62 10.00 33.46
CA GLN A 412 18.05 9.82 33.20
C GLN A 412 18.28 8.61 32.30
N ASN A 413 19.07 8.86 31.25
CA ASN A 413 19.74 7.94 30.33
C ASN A 413 18.88 7.28 29.24
N MET A 414 19.02 7.76 27.99
CA MET A 414 19.57 6.97 26.87
C MET A 414 19.66 7.79 25.56
N GLY A 415 20.56 7.34 24.68
CA GLY A 415 21.17 8.10 23.59
C GLY A 415 20.26 8.54 22.45
N ARG A 416 20.66 9.68 21.85
CA ARG A 416 20.06 10.31 20.67
C ARG A 416 20.18 9.39 19.45
N SER A 417 19.05 8.98 18.90
CA SER A 417 18.92 8.36 17.58
C SER A 417 18.35 9.40 16.62
N ARG A 418 19.14 9.85 15.63
CA ARG A 418 18.66 10.67 14.51
C ARG A 418 18.01 9.76 13.46
N GLY A 419 16.69 9.76 13.44
CA GLY A 419 15.84 9.08 12.46
C GLY A 419 14.38 9.39 12.76
N THR A 420 13.53 9.45 11.75
CA THR A 420 12.07 9.59 11.89
C THR A 420 11.56 8.51 12.85
N GLY A 421 11.31 8.88 14.10
CA GLY A 421 11.10 7.95 15.19
C GLY A 421 9.76 7.22 15.06
N THR A 422 9.81 5.89 15.11
CA THR A 422 8.65 5.04 15.37
C THR A 422 8.67 4.66 16.85
N PHE A 423 7.58 4.90 17.56
CA PHE A 423 7.44 4.49 18.96
C PHE A 423 6.55 3.24 19.07
N ILE A 424 7.07 2.16 19.64
CA ILE A 424 6.34 0.91 19.92
C ILE A 424 6.30 0.73 21.45
N PRO A 425 5.16 0.92 22.11
CA PRO A 425 5.00 0.59 23.53
C PRO A 425 5.24 -0.91 23.75
N LYS A 426 5.93 -1.27 24.84
CA LYS A 426 6.15 -2.68 25.21
C LYS A 426 4.82 -3.33 25.63
N MET A 427 4.11 -4.00 24.73
CA MET A 427 3.03 -4.92 25.09
C MET A 427 3.58 -6.26 25.58
N GLY A 428 3.01 -6.81 26.66
CA GLY A 428 3.35 -8.13 27.18
C GLY A 428 3.10 -9.24 26.14
N GLN A 429 3.99 -10.25 26.13
CA GLN A 429 4.07 -11.30 25.10
C GLN A 429 2.82 -12.17 24.88
N GLN A 430 1.73 -11.99 25.63
CA GLN A 430 0.54 -12.84 25.57
C GLN A 430 -0.46 -12.50 24.44
N SER A 431 -0.46 -11.27 23.87
CA SER A 431 -1.51 -10.88 22.90
C SER A 431 -1.30 -11.39 21.46
N TYR A 432 -0.08 -11.86 21.13
CA TYR A 432 0.23 -12.34 19.78
C TYR A 432 -0.21 -13.80 19.55
N THR A 433 -0.25 -14.63 20.59
CA THR A 433 -0.65 -16.04 20.50
C THR A 433 -2.14 -16.21 20.27
N ASP A 434 -2.98 -15.34 20.82
CA ASP A 434 -4.45 -15.44 20.67
C ASP A 434 -4.94 -15.11 19.27
N ARG A 435 -4.18 -14.32 18.49
CA ARG A 435 -4.54 -13.97 17.11
C ARG A 435 -4.45 -15.17 16.14
N PHE A 436 -3.78 -16.25 16.55
CA PHE A 436 -3.60 -17.48 15.78
C PHE A 436 -4.21 -18.71 16.49
N GLY A 437 -4.91 -18.52 17.61
CA GLY A 437 -5.54 -19.58 18.38
C GLY A 437 -6.93 -19.94 17.83
N SER A 438 -7.04 -21.10 17.20
CA SER A 438 -8.31 -21.69 16.78
C SER A 438 -9.06 -22.29 17.98
N GLN A 439 -9.84 -21.48 18.70
CA GLN A 439 -10.95 -21.99 19.50
C GLN A 439 -12.24 -21.19 19.26
N PRO A 440 -13.36 -21.85 18.90
CA PRO A 440 -14.64 -21.18 18.74
C PRO A 440 -15.18 -20.72 20.09
N ARG A 441 -15.56 -19.44 20.20
CA ARG A 441 -16.31 -18.93 21.36
C ARG A 441 -17.70 -19.55 21.36
N THR A 442 -17.99 -20.34 22.38
CA THR A 442 -19.33 -20.90 22.65
C THR A 442 -20.31 -19.77 22.99
N VAL A 443 -21.37 -19.67 22.20
CA VAL A 443 -22.51 -18.79 22.43
C VAL A 443 -23.25 -19.25 23.69
N LYS A 444 -23.50 -18.35 24.65
CA LYS A 444 -24.33 -18.62 25.83
C LYS A 444 -25.79 -18.85 25.39
N SER A 445 -26.36 -19.98 25.79
CA SER A 445 -27.79 -20.30 25.62
C SER A 445 -28.69 -19.34 26.41
N LEU A 446 -29.80 -18.92 25.80
CA LEU A 446 -30.87 -18.12 26.43
C LEU A 446 -31.47 -18.82 27.67
N PRO A 447 -31.99 -18.07 28.67
CA PRO A 447 -32.70 -18.67 29.80
C PRO A 447 -34.07 -19.19 29.35
N SER A 448 -34.33 -20.46 29.64
CA SER A 448 -35.64 -21.09 29.54
C SER A 448 -36.65 -20.44 30.50
N GLY A 449 -37.84 -20.13 29.99
CA GLY A 449 -38.93 -19.56 30.75
C GLY A 449 -39.36 -20.42 31.94
N SER A 450 -39.58 -19.78 33.08
CA SER A 450 -40.18 -20.35 34.27
C SER A 450 -41.71 -20.40 34.13
N GLN A 451 -42.26 -21.61 34.05
CA GLN A 451 -43.63 -21.89 34.49
C GLN A 451 -43.57 -22.42 35.93
N SER A 452 -44.12 -21.66 36.87
CA SER A 452 -44.86 -22.10 38.06
C SER A 452 -45.59 -20.89 38.61
#